data_AF-A0A5C8T7S2-F1
#
_entry.id   AF-A0A5C8T7S2-F1
#
_cell.length_a   1.000
_cell.length_b   1.000
_cell.length_c   1.000
_cell.angle_alpha   90.00
_cell.angle_beta   90.00
_cell.angle_gamma   90.00
#
_symmetry.space_group_name_H-M   'P 1'
#
loop_
_entity.id
_entity.type
_entity.pdbx_description
1 polymer ?
#
loop_
_entity_poly.entity_id
_entity_poly.type
_entity_poly.pdbx_seq_one_letter_code
_entity_poly.pdbx_strand_id
1 'polypeptide(L)' 'MLITRTSMLTGETNTLDLPVTEDQLAAYEAGGFPQVVFRHLPPPLREFIMTGITPEEWQTRVALPEMEEDDL' A
#
# COMPACT_ATOMS: atom_id res chain seq x y z
N MET A 1 4.11 2.84 -14.07
CA MET A 1 5.49 2.97 -13.58
C MET A 1 5.74 1.87 -12.57
N LEU A 2 6.87 1.18 -12.64
CA LEU A 2 7.24 0.15 -11.66
C LEU A 2 7.71 0.81 -10.36
N ILE A 3 6.98 0.58 -9.27
CA ILE A 3 7.29 1.08 -7.94
C ILE A 3 7.70 -0.10 -7.07
N THR A 4 8.94 -0.10 -6.59
CA THR A 4 9.47 -1.10 -5.67
C THR A 4 9.45 -0.57 -4.24
N ARG A 5 8.91 -1.35 -3.31
CA ARG A 5 8.88 -1.05 -1.88
C ARG A 5 9.11 -2.31 -1.07
N THR A 6 9.71 -2.13 0.11
CA THR A 6 9.79 -3.18 1.12
C THR A 6 8.66 -2.96 2.11
N SER A 7 7.81 -3.97 2.25
CA SER A 7 6.69 -3.98 3.20
C SER A 7 7.22 -3.81 4.62
N MET A 8 6.77 -2.77 5.31
CA MET A 8 7.14 -2.57 6.71
C MET A 8 6.50 -3.60 7.65
N LEU A 9 5.48 -4.32 7.19
CA LEU A 9 4.80 -5.36 7.96
C LEU A 9 5.54 -6.71 7.89
N THR A 10 6.05 -7.07 6.71
CA THR A 10 6.55 -8.44 6.45
C THR A 10 8.05 -8.46 6.11
N GLY A 11 8.62 -7.32 5.71
CA GLY A 11 9.98 -7.24 5.16
C GLY A 11 10.10 -7.71 3.71
N GLU A 12 9.01 -8.15 3.07
CA GLU A 12 9.01 -8.59 1.68
C GLU A 12 9.17 -7.39 0.72
N THR A 13 10.00 -7.55 -0.31
CA THR A 13 10.20 -6.51 -1.33
C THR A 13 9.35 -6.81 -2.55
N ASN A 14 8.37 -5.94 -2.79
CA ASN A 14 7.37 -6.09 -3.83
C ASN A 14 7.52 -4.96 -4.86
N THR A 15 7.14 -5.25 -6.12
CA THR A 15 7.12 -4.27 -7.21
C THR A 15 5.77 -4.28 -7.88
N LEU A 16 5.08 -3.13 -7.91
CA LEU A 16 3.79 -2.96 -8.58
C LEU A 16 3.91 -1.99 -9.75
N ASP A 17 3.19 -2.26 -10.84
CA ASP A 17 3.02 -1.28 -11.93
C ASP A 17 1.82 -0.36 -11.61
N LEU A 18 2.12 0.90 -11.29
CA LEU A 18 1.13 1.89 -10.86
C LEU A 18 0.99 3.03 -11.88
N PRO A 19 -0.24 3.54 -12.13
CA PRO A 19 -0.47 4.68 -13.01
C PRO A 19 -0.12 6.00 -12.30
N VAL A 20 1.16 6.18 -11.98
CA VAL A 20 1.71 7.39 -11.35
C VAL A 20 2.81 7.99 -12.22
N THR A 21 3.07 9.28 -12.04
CA THR A 21 4.14 10.02 -12.74
C THR A 21 5.32 10.32 -11.82
N GLU A 22 6.47 10.64 -12.40
CA GLU A 22 7.66 11.08 -11.64
C GLU A 22 7.36 12.33 -10.81
N ASP A 23 6.63 13.31 -11.36
CA ASP A 23 6.24 14.53 -10.64
C ASP A 23 5.39 14.25 -9.40
N GLN A 24 4.51 13.24 -9.47
CA GLN A 24 3.71 12.83 -8.31
C GLN A 24 4.60 12.22 -7.22
N LEU A 25 5.58 11.39 -7.60
CA LEU A 25 6.54 10.84 -6.64
C LEU A 25 7.38 11.94 -6.00
N ALA A 26 7.90 12.87 -6.80
CA ALA A 26 8.67 14.02 -6.31
C ALA A 26 7.84 14.90 -5.35
N ALA A 27 6.57 15.15 -5.67
CA ALA A 27 5.67 15.89 -4.80
C ALA A 27 5.39 15.16 -3.47
N TYR A 28 5.30 13.82 -3.50
CA TYR A 28 5.17 13.02 -2.29
C TYR A 28 6.45 13.05 -1.44
N GLU A 29 7.62 12.89 -2.07
CA GLU A 29 8.93 12.97 -1.41
C GLU A 29 9.21 14.36 -0.81
N ALA A 30 8.64 15.42 -1.40
CA ALA A 30 8.67 16.77 -0.85
C ALA A 30 7.71 17.00 0.34
N GLY A 31 7.02 15.97 0.82
CA GLY A 31 6.10 16.02 1.97
C GLY A 31 4.63 16.20 1.61
N GLY A 32 4.25 16.01 0.33
CA GLY A 32 2.87 16.04 -0.11
C GLY A 32 2.02 14.95 0.53
N PHE A 33 0.73 15.23 0.77
CA PHE A 33 -0.18 14.23 1.32
C PHE A 33 -0.58 13.18 0.27
N PRO A 34 -0.48 11.87 0.57
CA PRO A 34 -0.83 10.78 -0.37
C PRO A 34 -2.25 10.88 -0.94
N GLN A 35 -3.23 11.26 -0.12
CA GLN A 35 -4.62 11.45 -0.53
C GLN A 35 -4.82 12.60 -1.51
N VAL A 36 -3.89 13.56 -1.57
CA VAL A 36 -3.90 14.68 -2.51
C VAL A 36 -3.11 14.33 -3.76
N VAL A 37 -1.86 13.88 -3.59
CA VAL A 37 -0.92 13.58 -4.68
C VAL A 37 -1.41 12.41 -5.54
N PHE A 38 -1.89 11.34 -4.90
CA PHE A 38 -2.32 10.12 -5.56
C PHE A 38 -3.85 9.93 -5.49
N ARG A 39 -4.62 11.03 -5.53
CA ARG A 39 -6.08 11.02 -5.34
C ARG A 39 -6.86 10.10 -6.28
N HIS A 40 -6.28 9.77 -7.44
CA HIS A 40 -6.87 8.88 -8.44
C HIS A 40 -6.60 7.41 -8.14
N LEU A 41 -5.64 7.09 -7.27
CA LEU A 41 -5.38 5.73 -6.86
C LEU A 41 -6.37 5.27 -5.78
N PRO A 42 -6.81 4.00 -5.84
CA PRO A 42 -7.61 3.40 -4.79
C PRO A 42 -6.79 3.33 -3.48
N PRO A 43 -7.46 3.31 -2.31
CA PRO A 43 -6.78 3.34 -1.02
C PRO A 43 -5.68 2.27 -0.84
N PRO A 44 -5.86 0.99 -1.24
CA PRO A 44 -4.83 -0.03 -1.06
C PRO A 44 -3.55 0.24 -1.87
N LEU A 45 -3.65 0.89 -3.04
CA LEU A 45 -2.46 1.21 -3.84
C LEU A 45 -1.74 2.47 -3.32
N ARG A 46 -2.47 3.40 -2.69
CA ARG A 46 -1.85 4.50 -1.95
C ARG A 46 -1.08 3.98 -0.73
N GLU A 47 -1.67 3.01 -0.01
CA GLU A 47 -1.03 2.34 1.12
C GLU A 47 0.29 1.69 0.70
N PHE A 48 0.29 0.93 -0.42
CA PHE A 48 1.52 0.34 -0.94
C PHE A 48 2.65 1.37 -1.18
N ILE A 49 2.34 2.54 -1.72
CA ILE A 49 3.34 3.60 -1.94
C ILE A 49 3.93 4.10 -0.61
N MET A 50 3.10 4.18 0.44
CA MET A 50 3.46 4.69 1.76
C MET A 50 4.25 3.67 2.59
N THR A 51 3.83 2.41 2.59
CA THR A 51 4.28 1.40 3.57
C THR A 51 4.89 0.15 2.95
N GLY A 52 4.76 -0.01 1.63
CA GLY A 52 5.18 -1.22 0.91
C GLY A 52 4.27 -2.42 1.08
N ILE A 53 3.18 -2.29 1.85
CA ILE A 53 2.22 -3.37 2.09
C ILE A 53 1.31 -3.51 0.86
N THR A 54 1.27 -4.70 0.27
CA THR A 54 0.38 -4.97 -0.86
C THR A 54 -1.07 -5.22 -0.41
N PRO A 55 -2.07 -5.07 -1.30
CA PRO A 55 -3.45 -5.42 -0.99
C PRO A 55 -3.62 -6.86 -0.49
N GLU A 56 -2.85 -7.79 -1.05
CA GLU A 56 -2.86 -9.21 -0.68
C GLU A 56 -2.29 -9.44 0.72
N GLU A 57 -1.19 -8.76 1.08
CA GLU A 57 -0.63 -8.81 2.43
C GLU A 57 -1.64 -8.29 3.47
N TRP A 58 -2.35 -7.20 3.14
CA TRP A 58 -3.37 -6.63 4.02
C TRP A 58 -4.53 -7.61 4.26
N GLN A 59 -5.03 -8.23 3.19
CA GLN A 59 -6.10 -9.23 3.28
C GLN A 59 -5.67 -10.49 4.04
N THR A 60 -4.42 -10.92 3.91
CA THR A 60 -3.97 -12.18 4.48
C THR A 60 -3.59 -12.06 5.96
N ARG A 61 -3.09 -10.89 6.40
CA ARG A 61 -2.50 -10.74 7.75
C ARG A 61 -3.21 -9.75 8.66
N VAL A 62 -4.00 -8.82 8.12
CA VAL A 62 -4.74 -7.80 8.91
C VAL A 62 -6.23 -8.08 8.95
N ALA A 63 -6.80 -8.76 7.94
CA ALA A 63 -8.10 -9.38 8.13
C ALA A 63 -7.95 -10.40 9.26
N LEU A 64 -8.66 -10.16 10.36
CA LEU A 64 -8.74 -11.10 11.47
C LEU A 64 -9.04 -12.50 10.90
N PRO A 65 -8.48 -13.58 11.48
CA PRO A 65 -9.06 -14.89 11.22
C PRO A 65 -10.57 -14.75 11.44
N GLU A 66 -11.38 -15.29 10.54
CA GLU A 66 -12.82 -15.43 10.80
C GLU A 66 -12.93 -15.95 12.22
N MET A 67 -13.57 -15.18 13.11
CA MET A 67 -13.76 -15.62 14.47
C MET A 67 -14.42 -16.99 14.38
N GLU A 68 -13.73 -18.05 14.77
CA GLU A 68 -14.38 -19.35 14.93
C GLU A 68 -15.54 -19.11 15.90
N GLU A 69 -16.78 -19.32 15.44
CA GLU A 69 -18.03 -19.14 16.19
C GLU A 69 -18.16 -20.08 17.41
N ASP A 70 -17.09 -20.77 17.82
CA ASP A 70 -17.11 -21.86 18.79
C ASP A 70 -16.69 -21.48 20.22
N ASP A 71 -16.41 -20.20 20.52
CA ASP A 71 -16.08 -19.71 21.87
C ASP A 71 -17.20 -18.88 22.54
N LEU A 72 -18.48 -19.28 22.39
CA LEU A 72 -19.62 -18.75 23.17
C LEU A 72 -20.38 -19.82 23.96
#